data_AF-A0AA40AYT3-F1
#
_entry.id   AF-A0AA40AYT3-F1
#
_cell.length_a   1.000
_cell.length_b   1.000
_cell.length_c   1.000
_cell.angle_alpha   90.00
_cell.angle_beta   90.00
_cell.angle_gamma   90.00
#
_symmetry.space_group_name_H-M   'P 1'
#
loop_
_entity.id
_entity.type
_entity.pdbx_description
1 polymer ?
#
loop_
_entity_poly.entity_id
_entity_poly.type
_entity_poly.pdbx_seq_one_letter_code
_entity_poly.pdbx_strand_id
1 'polypeptide(L)' 'NRKHQKNHKKPTKCVATGCTAGFAELKDMHRHMWTNHADQARALSIPNETRKCPDCDFKGRRDNLKRHVRTKHGSS' A
#
# COMPACT_ATOMS: atom_id res chain seq x y z
N ASN A 1 -27.68 9.71 5.92
CA ASN A 1 -26.46 8.85 5.81
C ASN A 1 -26.06 8.66 4.35
N ARG A 2 -25.19 9.53 3.82
CA ARG A 2 -24.80 9.55 2.40
C ARG A 2 -23.92 8.34 2.10
N LYS A 3 -24.55 7.28 1.59
CA LYS A 3 -23.87 6.08 1.09
C LYS A 3 -22.79 6.53 0.10
N HIS A 4 -21.57 6.09 0.39
CA HIS A 4 -20.35 6.21 -0.41
C HIS A 4 -20.65 6.28 -1.92
N GLN A 5 -20.60 7.50 -2.49
CA GLN A 5 -20.68 7.71 -3.93
C GLN A 5 -19.38 7.16 -4.52
N LYS A 6 -19.36 5.87 -4.86
CA LYS A 6 -18.27 5.27 -5.60
C LYS A 6 -18.25 5.91 -6.98
N ASN A 7 -17.51 6.99 -7.15
CA ASN A 7 -17.05 7.38 -8.47
C ASN A 7 -16.09 6.26 -8.93
N HIS A 8 -16.62 5.27 -9.64
CA HIS A 8 -15.90 4.08 -10.11
C HIS A 8 -14.85 4.38 -11.19
N LYS A 9 -14.43 5.64 -11.35
CA LYS A 9 -13.33 6.01 -12.24
C LYS A 9 -12.04 5.58 -11.55
N LYS A 10 -11.38 4.58 -12.12
CA LYS A 10 -10.05 4.12 -11.75
C LYS A 10 -9.04 4.71 -12.75
N PRO A 11 -8.74 6.02 -12.69
CA PRO A 11 -7.89 6.66 -13.67
C PRO A 11 -6.46 6.14 -13.61
N THR A 12 -6.02 5.64 -12.45
CA THR A 12 -4.64 5.20 -12.26
C THR A 12 -4.53 3.73 -12.64
N LYS A 13 -3.90 3.44 -13.77
CA LYS A 13 -3.56 2.08 -14.18
C LYS A 13 -2.20 1.67 -13.62
N CYS A 14 -2.01 0.37 -13.45
CA CYS A 14 -0.70 -0.18 -13.18
C CYS A 14 0.25 0.12 -14.34
N VAL A 15 1.49 0.47 -14.02
CA VAL A 15 2.56 0.74 -15.01
C VAL A 15 3.36 -0.52 -15.33
N ALA A 16 3.13 -1.62 -14.62
CA ALA A 16 3.78 -2.89 -14.89
C ALA A 16 3.36 -3.42 -16.26
N THR A 17 4.35 -3.72 -17.10
CA THR A 17 4.14 -4.35 -18.41
C THR A 17 3.28 -5.61 -18.29
N GLY A 18 2.14 -5.63 -18.99
CA GLY A 18 1.19 -6.75 -18.97
C GLY A 18 0.20 -6.74 -17.79
N CYS A 19 0.25 -5.76 -16.89
CA CYS A 19 -0.72 -5.65 -15.81
C CYS A 19 -1.94 -4.79 -16.21
N THR A 20 -3.13 -5.34 -16.02
CA THR A 20 -4.41 -4.65 -16.33
C THR A 20 -5.08 -4.05 -15.09
N ALA A 21 -4.40 -4.06 -13.94
CA ALA A 21 -4.95 -3.56 -12.69
C ALA A 21 -5.18 -2.04 -12.73
N GLY A 22 -6.35 -1.62 -12.26
CA GLY A 22 -6.75 -0.21 -12.18
C GLY A 22 -7.16 0.19 -10.76
N PHE A 23 -6.76 1.39 -10.36
CA PHE A 23 -6.89 1.95 -9.04
C PHE A 23 -7.53 3.34 -9.07
N ALA A 24 -8.23 3.67 -7.99
CA ALA A 24 -8.84 4.99 -7.82
C ALA A 24 -7.78 6.08 -7.57
N GLU A 25 -6.70 5.73 -6.85
CA GLU A 25 -5.65 6.66 -6.43
C GLU A 25 -4.25 6.09 -6.72
N LEU A 26 -3.26 6.99 -6.88
CA LEU A 26 -1.87 6.63 -7.15
C LEU A 26 -1.24 5.81 -6.02
N LYS A 27 -1.53 6.14 -4.77
CA LYS A 27 -1.05 5.39 -3.59
C LYS A 27 -1.49 3.93 -3.59
N ASP A 28 -2.72 3.65 -4.02
CA ASP A 28 -3.22 2.27 -4.11
C ASP A 28 -2.52 1.49 -5.22
N MET A 29 -2.22 2.15 -6.33
CA MET A 29 -1.41 1.59 -7.41
C MET A 29 0.03 1.30 -6.93
N HIS A 30 0.66 2.23 -6.21
CA HIS A 30 2.00 2.03 -5.64
C HIS A 30 2.04 0.83 -4.68
N ARG A 31 1.03 0.69 -3.82
CA ARG A 31 0.90 -0.48 -2.93
C ARG A 31 0.77 -1.78 -3.72
N HIS A 32 -0.02 -1.78 -4.79
CA HIS A 32 -0.14 -2.93 -5.67
C HIS A 32 1.21 -3.30 -6.32
N MET A 33 1.97 -2.30 -6.78
CA MET A 33 3.32 -2.51 -7.32
C MET A 33 4.23 -3.20 -6.32
N TRP A 34 4.32 -2.72 -5.09
CA TRP A 34 5.18 -3.36 -4.08
C TRP A 34 4.76 -4.78 -3.68
N THR A 35 3.49 -5.14 -3.89
CA THR A 35 2.97 -6.47 -3.53
C THR A 35 3.01 -7.47 -4.69
N ASN A 36 2.78 -7.02 -5.93
CA ASN A 36 2.64 -7.89 -7.10
C ASN A 36 3.78 -7.71 -8.13
N HIS A 37 4.45 -6.55 -8.11
CA HIS A 37 5.47 -6.15 -9.08
C HIS A 37 6.66 -5.51 -8.36
N ALA A 38 7.14 -6.13 -7.27
CA ALA A 38 8.14 -5.54 -6.38
C ALA A 38 9.45 -5.17 -7.12
N ASP A 39 9.84 -5.99 -8.10
CA ASP A 39 11.02 -5.73 -8.93
C ASP A 39 10.85 -4.45 -9.77
N GLN A 40 9.73 -4.32 -10.47
CA GLN A 40 9.42 -3.12 -11.25
C GLN A 40 9.21 -1.90 -10.35
N ALA A 41 8.63 -2.07 -9.17
CA ALA A 41 8.48 -1.00 -8.19
C ALA A 41 9.84 -0.42 -7.79
N ARG A 42 10.85 -1.29 -7.60
CA ARG A 42 12.24 -0.90 -7.32
C ARG A 42 12.88 -0.24 -8.53
N ALA A 43 12.75 -0.81 -9.73
CA ALA A 43 13.30 -0.26 -10.96
C ALA A 43 12.76 1.14 -11.27
N LEU A 44 11.46 1.37 -11.01
CA LEU A 44 10.78 2.64 -11.23
C LEU A 44 10.87 3.61 -10.04
N SER A 45 11.64 3.28 -9.00
CA SER A 45 11.77 4.08 -7.78
C SER A 45 10.43 4.50 -7.16
N ILE A 46 9.44 3.59 -7.18
CA ILE A 46 8.11 3.85 -6.63
C ILE A 46 8.19 3.92 -5.11
N PRO A 47 7.65 4.96 -4.46
CA PRO A 47 7.75 5.10 -3.01
C PRO A 47 6.99 3.97 -2.28
N ASN A 48 7.67 3.33 -1.33
CA ASN A 48 7.08 2.33 -0.45
C ASN A 48 6.60 2.99 0.84
N GLU A 49 5.30 2.95 1.11
CA GLU A 49 4.70 3.49 2.34
C GLU A 49 4.84 2.56 3.56
N THR A 50 5.40 1.36 3.39
CA THR A 50 5.66 0.46 4.52
C THR A 50 6.79 1.02 5.38
N ARG A 51 6.62 0.92 6.69
CA ARG A 51 7.66 1.25 7.67
C ARG A 51 8.00 0.00 8.48
N LYS A 52 9.17 -0.01 9.09
CA LYS A 52 9.60 -1.07 10.00
C LYS A 52 9.11 -0.76 11.42
N CYS A 53 8.71 -1.79 12.15
CA CYS A 53 8.41 -1.69 13.57
C CYS A 53 9.67 -1.30 14.35
N PRO A 54 9.61 -0.39 15.33
CA PRO A 54 10.77 -0.06 16.16
C PRO A 54 11.23 -1.22 17.05
N ASP A 55 10.31 -2.09 17.48
CA ASP A 55 10.60 -3.17 18.44
C ASP A 55 10.88 -4.55 17.80
N CYS A 56 10.61 -4.74 16.51
CA CYS A 56 10.86 -6.01 15.82
C CYS A 56 11.04 -5.88 14.31
N ASP A 57 11.26 -7.01 13.60
CA ASP A 57 11.46 -6.98 12.14
C ASP A 57 10.17 -6.85 11.31
N PHE A 58 9.00 -6.74 11.94
CA PHE A 58 7.75 -6.57 11.22
C PHE A 58 7.72 -5.28 10.40
N LYS A 59 7.26 -5.36 9.14
CA LYS A 59 7.13 -4.21 8.22
C LYS A 59 5.70 -4.14 7.70
N GLY A 60 5.13 -2.93 7.69
CA GLY A 60 3.76 -2.72 7.23
C GLY A 60 3.40 -1.25 7.08
N ARG A 61 2.17 -0.99 6.63
CA ARG A 61 1.62 0.38 6.57
C ARG A 61 1.43 0.96 7.97
N ARG A 62 1.34 2.28 8.09
CA ARG A 62 1.21 2.98 9.39
C ARG A 62 0.09 2.43 10.27
N ASP A 63 -1.11 2.28 9.73
CA ASP A 63 -2.27 1.70 10.43
C ASP A 63 -2.02 0.25 10.87
N ASN A 64 -1.41 -0.56 10.00
CA ASN A 64 -1.05 -1.94 10.32
C ASN A 64 0.04 -2.02 11.38
N LEU A 65 1.05 -1.15 11.33
CA LEU A 65 2.10 -1.02 12.33
C LEU A 65 1.54 -0.56 13.67
N LYS A 66 0.68 0.46 13.68
CA LYS A 66 0.05 0.94 14.92
C LYS A 66 -0.73 -0.19 15.61
N ARG A 67 -1.49 -0.96 14.83
CA ARG A 67 -2.18 -2.15 15.34
C ARG A 67 -1.20 -3.22 15.80
N HIS A 68 -0.16 -3.50 15.02
CA HIS A 68 0.86 -4.49 15.35
C HIS A 68 1.59 -4.15 16.66
N VAL A 69 2.06 -2.91 16.82
CA VAL A 69 2.72 -2.44 18.04
C VAL A 69 1.78 -2.58 19.23
N ARG A 70 0.52 -2.15 19.10
CA ARG A 70 -0.47 -2.30 20.17
C ARG A 70 -0.70 -3.76 20.57
N THR A 71 -0.81 -4.69 19.62
CA THR A 71 -1.18 -6.09 19.92
C THR A 71 -0.01 -6.99 20.22
N LYS A 72 1.19 -6.68 19.72
CA LYS A 72 2.40 -7.50 19.88
C LYS A 72 3.39 -6.93 20.88
N HIS A 73 3.42 -5.62 21.05
CA HIS A 73 4.37 -4.93 21.93
C HIS A 73 3.68 -4.17 23.07
N GLY A 74 2.34 -4.12 23.10
CA GLY A 74 1.57 -3.49 24.19
C GLY A 74 1.78 -1.99 24.36
N SER A 75 2.58 -1.35 23.51
CA SER A 75 2.93 0.06 23.64
C SER A 75 1.74 0.95 23.24
N SER A 76 1.28 1.75 24.19
CA SER A 76 0.16 2.70 24.07
C SER A 76 0.65 4.11 23.78
#